data_AF-A0A8J8FJ95-F1
#
_entry.id   AF-A0A8J8FJ95-F1
#
_cell.length_a   1.000
_cell.length_b   1.000
_cell.length_c   1.000
_cell.angle_alpha   90.00
_cell.angle_beta   90.00
_cell.angle_gamma   90.00
#
_symmetry.space_group_name_H-M   'P 1'
#
loop_
_entity.id
_entity.type
_entity.pdbx_description
1 polymer ?
#
loop_
_entity_poly.entity_id
_entity_poly.type
_entity_poly.pdbx_seq_one_letter_code
_entity_poly.pdbx_strand_id
1 'polypeptide(L)'
;MSGELIGILGGLVGSTMTVIITKFLEIVQQKNEFSFELKKQFFSKKLQAAEAAIMQYSHFSEALNQLSILYSRYRESDSNVGQDLTNNFLKQIDDKIALANSSSLALSNAIGLYFDLQSNFTSNQILTHFYDSLNMLAPYTENVEFTHDQYLRNIGGNQEAEAYQIYIDAENNLDQAMKKVGEEYKIADTELRNQMHQIRNSMRKYE
;
A
#
# COMPACT_ATOMS: atom_id res chain seq x y z
N MET A 1 21.38 -11.98 79.41
CA MET A 1 20.35 -11.65 78.40
C MET A 1 19.78 -12.98 77.91
N SER A 2 18.48 -13.21 78.14
CA SER A 2 17.84 -14.52 78.02
C SER A 2 17.72 -14.98 76.56
N GLY A 3 17.91 -16.29 76.32
CA GLY A 3 17.76 -16.90 75.00
C GLY A 3 16.37 -16.72 74.39
N GLU A 4 15.34 -16.44 75.19
CA GLU A 4 14.01 -16.05 74.74
C GLU A 4 14.00 -14.70 73.99
N LEU A 5 14.76 -13.70 74.45
CA LEU A 5 14.82 -12.39 73.79
C LEU A 5 15.50 -12.52 72.42
N ILE A 6 16.53 -13.38 72.33
CA ILE A 6 17.26 -13.69 71.08
C ILE A 6 16.37 -14.51 70.13
N GLY A 7 15.57 -15.45 70.65
CA GLY A 7 14.61 -16.23 69.86
C GLY A 7 13.45 -15.40 69.31
N ILE A 8 12.90 -14.48 70.12
CA ILE A 8 11.82 -13.56 69.70
C ILE A 8 12.35 -12.55 68.67
N LEU A 9 13.54 -11.96 68.90
CA LEU A 9 14.19 -11.06 67.93
C LEU A 9 14.59 -11.78 66.64
N GLY A 10 15.12 -13.01 66.73
CA GLY A 10 15.43 -13.84 65.56
C GLY A 10 14.20 -14.21 64.75
N GLY A 11 13.07 -14.51 65.41
CA GLY A 11 11.79 -14.78 64.76
C GLY A 11 11.18 -13.55 64.08
N LEU A 12 11.29 -12.37 64.70
CA LEU A 12 10.82 -11.09 64.14
C LEU A 12 11.65 -10.62 62.94
N VAL A 13 12.98 -10.77 63.03
CA VAL A 13 13.88 -10.44 61.91
C VAL A 13 13.70 -11.43 60.77
N GLY A 14 13.56 -12.72 61.06
CA GLY A 14 13.28 -13.76 60.06
C GLY A 14 11.94 -13.56 59.36
N SER A 15 10.88 -13.20 60.09
CA SER A 15 9.55 -12.95 59.50
C SER A 15 9.54 -11.68 58.62
N THR A 16 10.18 -10.61 59.08
CA THR A 16 10.30 -9.35 58.31
C THR A 16 11.12 -9.57 57.04
N MET A 17 12.21 -10.33 57.11
CA MET A 17 13.05 -10.66 55.95
C MET A 17 12.30 -11.54 54.94
N THR A 18 11.51 -12.50 55.43
CA THR A 18 10.67 -13.34 54.57
C THR A 18 9.63 -12.50 53.83
N VAL A 19 8.96 -11.56 54.52
CA VAL A 19 8.00 -10.64 53.88
C VAL A 19 8.66 -9.78 52.81
N ILE A 20 9.86 -9.27 53.06
CA ILE A 20 10.62 -8.46 52.08
C ILE A 20 10.98 -9.30 50.83
N ILE A 21 11.47 -10.52 51.01
CA ILE A 21 11.82 -11.41 49.90
C ILE A 21 10.58 -11.76 49.08
N THR A 22 9.47 -12.12 49.73
CA THR A 22 8.22 -12.44 49.03
C THR A 22 7.70 -11.24 48.25
N LYS A 23 7.70 -10.03 48.84
CA LYS A 23 7.33 -8.78 48.14
C LYS A 23 8.24 -8.49 46.96
N PHE A 24 9.54 -8.73 47.08
CA PHE A 24 10.48 -8.54 45.99
C PHE A 24 10.22 -9.52 44.83
N LEU A 25 9.97 -10.79 45.15
CA LEU A 25 9.61 -11.81 44.16
C LEU A 25 8.27 -11.50 43.48
N GLU A 26 7.27 -11.04 44.22
CA GLU A 26 5.98 -10.56 43.67
C GLU A 26 6.19 -9.42 42.67
N ILE A 27 6.99 -8.40 43.03
CA ILE A 27 7.29 -7.26 42.13
C ILE A 27 8.02 -7.73 40.86
N VAL A 28 8.98 -8.65 41.00
CA VAL A 28 9.71 -9.22 39.85
C VAL A 28 8.78 -10.03 38.96
N GLN A 29 7.89 -10.84 39.54
CA GLN A 29 6.88 -11.61 38.79
C GLN A 29 5.92 -10.67 38.07
N GLN A 30 5.38 -9.66 38.75
CA GLN A 30 4.44 -8.71 38.18
C GLN A 30 5.07 -7.90 37.04
N LYS A 31 6.35 -7.49 37.19
CA LYS A 31 7.12 -6.84 36.12
C LYS A 31 7.29 -7.77 34.90
N ASN A 32 7.56 -9.05 35.13
CA ASN A 32 7.71 -10.03 34.05
C ASN A 32 6.37 -10.29 33.35
N GLU A 33 5.27 -10.38 34.09
CA GLU A 33 3.90 -10.50 33.56
C GLU A 33 3.52 -9.27 32.73
N PHE A 34 3.75 -8.05 33.24
CA PHE A 34 3.51 -6.82 32.48
C PHE A 34 4.35 -6.75 31.21
N SER A 35 5.63 -7.13 31.26
CA SER A 35 6.51 -7.20 30.10
C SER A 35 6.01 -8.21 29.08
N PHE A 36 5.54 -9.37 29.54
CA PHE A 36 4.97 -10.41 28.69
C PHE A 36 3.66 -9.94 28.02
N GLU A 37 2.76 -9.32 28.80
CA GLU A 37 1.50 -8.79 28.29
C GLU A 37 1.72 -7.66 27.28
N LEU A 38 2.65 -6.74 27.56
CA LEU A 38 3.07 -5.71 26.60
C LEU A 38 3.63 -6.30 25.31
N LYS A 39 4.49 -7.33 25.40
CA LYS A 39 5.02 -8.02 24.21
C LYS A 39 3.91 -8.70 23.42
N LYS A 40 2.95 -9.35 24.10
CA LYS A 40 1.78 -9.99 23.48
C LYS A 40 0.90 -8.99 22.76
N GLN A 41 0.60 -7.85 23.41
CA GLN A 41 -0.19 -6.79 22.80
C GLN A 41 0.54 -6.14 21.63
N PHE A 42 1.84 -5.87 21.75
CA PHE A 42 2.67 -5.36 20.67
C PHE A 42 2.65 -6.32 19.47
N PHE A 43 2.82 -7.61 19.72
CA PHE A 43 2.77 -8.65 18.69
C PHE A 43 1.41 -8.70 17.99
N SER A 44 0.32 -8.73 18.77
CA SER A 44 -1.04 -8.76 18.22
C SER A 44 -1.32 -7.54 17.33
N LYS A 45 -0.91 -6.35 17.75
CA LYS A 45 -1.05 -5.13 16.94
C LYS A 45 -0.19 -5.16 15.69
N LYS A 46 1.05 -5.67 15.78
CA LYS A 46 1.95 -5.83 14.66
C LYS A 46 1.41 -6.83 13.62
N LEU A 47 0.83 -7.95 14.06
CA LEU A 47 0.18 -8.93 13.20
C LEU A 47 -1.04 -8.33 12.49
N GLN A 48 -1.93 -7.67 13.23
CA GLN A 48 -3.10 -7.01 12.66
C GLN A 48 -2.71 -5.94 11.61
N ALA A 49 -1.66 -5.16 11.90
CA ALA A 49 -1.12 -4.19 10.95
C ALA A 49 -0.54 -4.86 9.69
N ALA A 50 0.17 -5.99 9.83
CA ALA A 50 0.68 -6.74 8.68
C ALA A 50 -0.44 -7.29 7.79
N GLU A 51 -1.48 -7.88 8.39
CA GLU A 51 -2.60 -8.45 7.65
C GLU A 51 -3.37 -7.38 6.87
N ALA A 52 -3.69 -6.27 7.53
CA ALA A 52 -4.32 -5.12 6.90
C ALA A 52 -3.43 -4.56 5.77
N ALA A 53 -2.11 -4.54 5.98
CA ALA A 53 -1.16 -4.04 5.00
C ALA A 53 -1.11 -4.86 3.73
N ILE A 54 -0.97 -6.18 3.91
CA ILE A 54 -0.92 -7.13 2.81
C ILE A 54 -2.23 -7.09 2.02
N MET A 55 -3.38 -7.06 2.71
CA MET A 55 -4.69 -6.99 2.04
C MET A 55 -4.80 -5.72 1.19
N GLN A 56 -4.47 -4.56 1.76
CA GLN A 56 -4.56 -3.29 1.07
C GLN A 56 -3.59 -3.20 -0.12
N TYR A 57 -2.33 -3.59 0.07
CA TYR A 57 -1.34 -3.60 -1.00
C TYR A 57 -1.72 -4.58 -2.10
N SER A 58 -2.39 -5.69 -1.76
CA SER A 58 -2.94 -6.61 -2.75
C SER A 58 -4.05 -5.97 -3.60
N HIS A 59 -4.96 -5.20 -3.00
CA HIS A 59 -6.00 -4.49 -3.76
C HIS A 59 -5.41 -3.41 -4.66
N PHE A 60 -4.42 -2.68 -4.18
CA PHE A 60 -3.76 -1.64 -4.97
C PHE A 60 -2.94 -2.25 -6.12
N SER A 61 -2.22 -3.34 -5.85
CA SER A 61 -1.52 -4.16 -6.85
C SER A 61 -2.47 -4.63 -7.96
N GLU A 62 -3.66 -5.12 -7.59
CA GLU A 62 -4.68 -5.56 -8.55
C GLU A 62 -5.19 -4.40 -9.41
N ALA A 63 -5.46 -3.24 -8.81
CA ALA A 63 -5.89 -2.03 -9.54
C ALA A 63 -4.82 -1.55 -10.53
N LEU A 64 -3.55 -1.48 -10.10
CA LEU A 64 -2.42 -1.12 -10.96
C LEU A 64 -2.24 -2.09 -12.14
N ASN A 65 -2.42 -3.38 -11.89
CA ASN A 65 -2.33 -4.39 -12.94
C ASN A 65 -3.45 -4.23 -13.97
N GLN A 66 -4.69 -4.01 -13.51
CA GLN A 66 -5.84 -3.76 -14.38
C GLN A 66 -5.66 -2.48 -15.22
N LEU A 67 -5.16 -1.41 -14.62
CA LEU A 67 -4.83 -0.17 -15.34
C LEU A 67 -3.73 -0.40 -16.37
N SER A 68 -2.67 -1.14 -16.02
CA SER A 68 -1.60 -1.48 -16.95
C SER A 68 -2.13 -2.22 -18.18
N ILE A 69 -3.02 -3.20 -17.98
CA ILE A 69 -3.68 -3.94 -19.06
C ILE A 69 -4.51 -2.99 -19.92
N LEU A 70 -5.34 -2.15 -19.30
CA LEU A 70 -6.20 -1.19 -19.99
C LEU A 70 -5.39 -0.23 -20.87
N TYR A 71 -4.37 0.38 -20.30
CA TYR A 71 -3.50 1.32 -21.03
C TYR A 71 -2.67 0.66 -22.13
N SER A 72 -2.27 -0.61 -21.96
CA SER A 72 -1.57 -1.36 -23.01
C SER A 72 -2.45 -1.69 -24.22
N ARG A 73 -3.78 -1.65 -24.05
CA ARG A 73 -4.79 -2.07 -25.03
C ARG A 73 -5.60 -0.91 -25.62
N TYR A 74 -5.13 0.33 -25.45
CA TYR A 74 -5.85 1.53 -25.84
C TYR A 74 -6.50 1.45 -27.25
N ARG A 75 -5.75 1.02 -28.27
CA ARG A 75 -6.27 0.91 -29.65
C ARG A 75 -7.20 -0.27 -29.92
N GLU A 76 -7.26 -1.25 -29.03
CA GLU A 76 -8.18 -2.41 -29.13
C GLU A 76 -9.55 -2.09 -28.49
N SER A 77 -9.66 -0.94 -27.82
CA SER A 77 -10.85 -0.53 -27.06
C SER A 77 -12.04 -0.11 -27.92
N ASP A 78 -11.84 0.18 -29.21
CA ASP A 78 -12.90 0.64 -30.13
C ASP A 78 -13.86 -0.47 -30.62
N SER A 79 -13.57 -1.73 -30.31
CA SER A 79 -14.52 -2.83 -30.56
C SER A 79 -15.59 -2.87 -29.47
N ASN A 80 -16.82 -3.30 -29.78
CA ASN A 80 -17.88 -3.48 -28.76
C ASN A 80 -17.42 -4.35 -27.58
N VAL A 81 -16.63 -5.40 -27.86
CA VAL A 81 -16.02 -6.27 -26.84
C VAL A 81 -14.95 -5.52 -26.03
N GLY A 82 -14.16 -4.67 -26.69
CA GLY A 82 -13.18 -3.79 -26.06
C GLY A 82 -13.82 -2.77 -25.12
N GLN A 83 -14.94 -2.16 -25.51
CA GLN A 83 -15.68 -1.21 -24.67
C GLN A 83 -16.25 -1.88 -23.41
N ASP A 84 -16.87 -3.05 -23.55
CA ASP A 84 -17.40 -3.82 -22.42
C ASP A 84 -16.29 -4.25 -21.44
N LEU A 85 -15.12 -4.65 -21.96
CA LEU A 85 -13.95 -4.98 -21.14
C LEU A 85 -13.39 -3.75 -20.42
N THR A 86 -13.26 -2.63 -21.13
CA THR A 86 -12.80 -1.35 -20.57
C THR A 86 -13.71 -0.88 -19.43
N ASN A 87 -15.03 -0.89 -19.64
CA ASN A 87 -16.00 -0.51 -18.61
C ASN A 87 -15.94 -1.42 -17.38
N ASN A 88 -15.77 -2.74 -17.60
CA ASN A 88 -15.60 -3.70 -16.51
C ASN A 88 -14.30 -3.49 -15.73
N PHE A 89 -13.20 -3.17 -16.41
CA PHE A 89 -11.94 -2.85 -15.75
C PHE A 89 -12.04 -1.54 -14.96
N LEU A 90 -12.58 -0.47 -15.56
CA LEU A 90 -12.74 0.82 -14.88
C LEU A 90 -13.56 0.68 -13.60
N LYS A 91 -14.70 -0.04 -13.66
CA LYS A 91 -15.51 -0.31 -12.47
C LYS A 91 -14.74 -1.08 -11.39
N GLN A 92 -13.99 -2.10 -11.78
CA GLN A 92 -13.18 -2.87 -10.82
C GLN A 92 -12.05 -2.01 -10.23
N ILE A 93 -11.41 -1.18 -11.03
CA ILE A 93 -10.38 -0.24 -10.58
C ILE A 93 -10.96 0.73 -9.55
N ASP A 94 -12.11 1.34 -9.83
CA ASP A 94 -12.79 2.26 -8.91
C ASP A 94 -13.11 1.59 -7.57
N ASP A 95 -13.70 0.39 -7.60
CA ASP A 95 -14.01 -0.38 -6.40
C ASP A 95 -12.74 -0.68 -5.57
N LYS A 96 -11.64 -1.04 -6.23
CA LYS A 96 -10.37 -1.40 -5.56
C LYS A 96 -9.63 -0.17 -5.01
N ILE A 97 -9.66 0.96 -5.73
CA ILE A 97 -9.08 2.24 -5.27
C ILE A 97 -9.89 2.77 -4.08
N ALA A 98 -11.21 2.70 -4.11
CA ALA A 98 -12.07 3.13 -2.99
C ALA A 98 -11.76 2.34 -1.72
N LEU A 99 -11.65 1.00 -1.82
CA LEU A 99 -11.28 0.11 -0.72
C LEU A 99 -9.85 0.39 -0.18
N ALA A 100 -8.91 0.74 -1.07
CA ALA A 100 -7.55 1.08 -0.67
C ALA A 100 -7.50 2.46 0.04
N ASN A 101 -8.22 3.46 -0.45
CA ASN A 101 -8.16 4.82 0.09
C ASN A 101 -8.72 4.93 1.52
N SER A 102 -9.78 4.20 1.87
CA SER A 102 -10.37 4.28 3.21
C SER A 102 -9.44 3.78 4.33
N SER A 103 -8.43 2.99 4.00
CA SER A 103 -7.55 2.31 4.97
C SER A 103 -6.10 2.82 4.95
N SER A 104 -5.71 3.57 3.90
CA SER A 104 -4.34 4.01 3.60
C SER A 104 -3.63 4.79 4.72
N LEU A 105 -4.28 5.80 5.30
CA LEU A 105 -3.63 6.68 6.28
C LEU A 105 -3.33 5.99 7.61
N ALA A 106 -4.28 5.21 8.13
CA ALA A 106 -4.11 4.48 9.39
C ALA A 106 -3.08 3.35 9.23
N LEU A 107 -3.09 2.70 8.07
CA LEU A 107 -2.18 1.61 7.74
C LEU A 107 -0.75 2.10 7.53
N SER A 108 -0.53 3.18 6.76
CA SER A 108 0.81 3.72 6.51
C SER A 108 1.52 4.09 7.81
N ASN A 109 0.81 4.64 8.78
CA ASN A 109 1.36 4.96 10.10
C ASN A 109 1.67 3.69 10.90
N ALA A 110 0.78 2.69 10.87
CA ALA A 110 1.01 1.42 11.56
C ALA A 110 2.19 0.64 10.98
N ILE A 111 2.34 0.60 9.65
CA ILE A 111 3.47 -0.07 8.98
C ILE A 111 4.78 0.59 9.38
N GLY A 112 4.89 1.92 9.29
CA GLY A 112 6.11 2.64 9.65
C GLY A 112 6.51 2.50 11.13
N LEU A 113 5.54 2.24 12.02
CA LEU A 113 5.80 1.99 13.44
C LEU A 113 6.29 0.55 13.74
N TYR A 114 5.83 -0.44 12.97
CA TYR A 114 6.06 -1.85 13.29
C TYR A 114 7.07 -2.57 12.38
N PHE A 115 7.33 -2.01 11.20
CA PHE A 115 8.17 -2.60 10.17
C PHE A 115 9.21 -1.59 9.69
N ASP A 116 10.46 -2.03 9.72
CA ASP A 116 11.59 -1.28 9.16
C ASP A 116 11.73 -1.68 7.68
N LEU A 117 10.91 -1.04 6.84
CA LEU A 117 10.91 -1.31 5.40
C LEU A 117 12.11 -0.61 4.76
N GLN A 118 12.87 -1.33 3.93
CA GLN A 118 14.06 -0.78 3.26
C GLN A 118 13.71 0.23 2.15
N SER A 119 12.43 0.38 1.83
CA SER A 119 11.93 1.21 0.76
C SER A 119 11.33 2.49 1.34
N ASN A 120 11.75 3.65 0.81
CA ASN A 120 11.17 4.96 1.16
C ASN A 120 9.73 5.14 0.64
N PHE A 121 9.19 4.14 -0.08
CA PHE A 121 7.83 4.10 -0.63
C PHE A 121 6.79 4.13 0.50
N THR A 122 6.39 5.33 0.88
CA THR A 122 5.17 5.57 1.65
C THR A 122 3.97 5.50 0.70
N SER A 123 2.81 5.03 1.15
CA SER A 123 1.59 4.95 0.31
C SER A 123 1.25 6.28 -0.39
N ASN A 124 1.67 7.42 0.18
CA ASN A 124 1.58 8.73 -0.45
C ASN A 124 2.42 8.86 -1.73
N GLN A 125 3.65 8.34 -1.77
CA GLN A 125 4.47 8.41 -2.98
C GLN A 125 3.88 7.59 -4.12
N ILE A 126 3.27 6.45 -3.82
CA ILE A 126 2.59 5.61 -4.81
C ILE A 126 1.37 6.34 -5.38
N LEU A 127 0.54 6.94 -4.52
CA LEU A 127 -0.61 7.73 -4.95
C LEU A 127 -0.19 8.98 -5.73
N THR A 128 0.86 9.68 -5.29
CA THR A 128 1.41 10.83 -6.02
C THR A 128 1.92 10.40 -7.39
N HIS A 129 2.74 9.34 -7.46
CA HIS A 129 3.20 8.81 -8.75
C HIS A 129 2.04 8.40 -9.64
N PHE A 130 1.00 7.79 -9.07
CA PHE A 130 -0.20 7.41 -9.80
C PHE A 130 -0.89 8.62 -10.45
N TYR A 131 -1.14 9.67 -9.67
CA TYR A 131 -1.75 10.90 -10.19
C TYR A 131 -0.82 11.63 -11.17
N ASP A 132 0.49 11.63 -10.94
CA ASP A 132 1.47 12.23 -11.84
C ASP A 132 1.48 11.50 -13.19
N SER A 133 1.51 10.16 -13.20
CA SER A 133 1.45 9.35 -14.42
C SER A 133 0.13 9.57 -15.19
N LEU A 134 -1.00 9.78 -14.50
CA LEU A 134 -2.26 10.17 -15.14
C LEU A 134 -2.20 11.58 -15.74
N ASN A 135 -1.65 12.54 -14.99
CA ASN A 135 -1.50 13.93 -15.45
C ASN A 135 -0.58 14.04 -16.67
N MET A 136 0.39 13.13 -16.82
CA MET A 136 1.25 13.06 -18.01
C MET A 136 0.47 12.75 -19.30
N LEU A 137 -0.73 12.15 -19.22
CA LEU A 137 -1.56 11.84 -20.38
C LEU A 137 -2.38 13.04 -20.87
N ALA A 138 -2.71 13.99 -20.00
CA ALA A 138 -3.52 15.16 -20.31
C ALA A 138 -3.11 15.90 -21.61
N PRO A 139 -1.84 16.28 -21.82
CA PRO A 139 -1.45 16.98 -23.05
C PRO A 139 -1.62 16.12 -24.32
N TYR A 140 -1.51 14.79 -24.21
CA TYR A 140 -1.71 13.88 -25.34
C TYR A 140 -3.20 13.74 -25.67
N THR A 141 -4.05 13.63 -24.65
CA THR A 141 -5.51 13.59 -24.81
C THR A 141 -6.04 14.89 -25.43
N GLU A 142 -5.59 16.05 -24.93
CA GLU A 142 -5.96 17.36 -25.49
C GLU A 142 -5.50 17.50 -26.95
N ASN A 143 -4.30 17.01 -27.28
CA ASN A 143 -3.79 17.06 -28.65
C ASN A 143 -4.59 16.15 -29.60
N VAL A 144 -5.00 14.96 -29.16
CA VAL A 144 -5.87 14.07 -29.96
C VAL A 144 -7.22 14.73 -30.21
N GLU A 145 -7.85 15.31 -29.18
CA GLU A 145 -9.13 16.01 -29.33
C GLU A 145 -9.01 17.20 -30.30
N PHE A 146 -7.98 18.03 -30.14
CA PHE A 146 -7.73 19.17 -31.02
C PHE A 146 -7.50 18.74 -32.48
N THR A 147 -6.67 17.73 -32.70
CA THR A 147 -6.33 17.26 -34.06
C THR A 147 -7.49 16.53 -34.73
N HIS A 148 -8.31 15.80 -33.96
CA HIS A 148 -9.56 15.22 -34.44
C HIS A 148 -10.54 16.31 -34.89
N ASP A 149 -10.72 17.37 -34.10
CA ASP A 149 -11.54 18.53 -34.48
C ASP A 149 -11.04 19.21 -35.77
N GLN A 150 -9.72 19.33 -35.93
CA GLN A 150 -9.14 19.85 -37.17
C GLN A 150 -9.40 18.93 -38.36
N TYR A 151 -9.30 17.62 -38.19
CA TYR A 151 -9.65 16.65 -39.21
C TYR A 151 -11.11 16.79 -39.64
N LEU A 152 -12.05 16.79 -38.68
CA LEU A 152 -13.48 16.93 -38.95
C LEU A 152 -13.84 18.17 -39.76
N ARG A 153 -13.14 19.30 -39.53
CA ARG A 153 -13.35 20.56 -40.26
C ARG A 153 -12.85 20.54 -41.70
N ASN A 154 -11.93 19.64 -42.02
CA ASN A 154 -11.27 19.56 -43.32
C ASN A 154 -11.76 18.39 -44.19
N ILE A 155 -12.73 17.59 -43.71
CA ILE A 155 -13.35 16.50 -44.47
C ILE A 155 -13.94 17.03 -45.79
N GLY A 156 -13.61 16.37 -46.90
CA GLY A 156 -14.04 16.73 -48.25
C GLY A 156 -13.28 17.92 -48.85
N GLY A 157 -12.30 18.48 -48.14
CA GLY A 157 -11.47 19.59 -48.57
C GLY A 157 -10.07 19.18 -49.04
N ASN A 158 -9.33 20.13 -49.61
CA ASN A 158 -7.97 19.91 -50.11
C ASN A 158 -6.95 19.56 -49.02
N GLN A 159 -7.27 19.84 -47.75
CA GLN A 159 -6.41 19.59 -46.60
C GLN A 159 -6.80 18.33 -45.80
N GLU A 160 -7.80 17.56 -46.27
CA GLU A 160 -8.29 16.38 -45.56
C GLU A 160 -7.18 15.37 -45.25
N ALA A 161 -6.36 15.03 -46.24
CA ALA A 161 -5.30 14.02 -46.08
C ALA A 161 -4.22 14.46 -45.08
N GLU A 162 -3.85 15.75 -45.08
CA GLU A 162 -2.88 16.31 -44.15
C GLU A 162 -3.46 16.35 -42.73
N ALA A 163 -4.70 16.83 -42.56
CA ALA A 163 -5.37 16.89 -41.26
C ALA A 163 -5.59 15.48 -40.66
N TYR A 164 -5.93 14.49 -41.50
CA TYR A 164 -6.05 13.10 -41.07
C TYR A 164 -4.70 12.53 -40.60
N GLN A 165 -3.61 12.79 -41.33
CA GLN A 165 -2.28 12.32 -40.91
C GLN A 165 -1.86 12.90 -39.56
N ILE A 166 -2.10 14.19 -39.33
CA ILE A 166 -1.81 14.86 -38.06
C ILE A 166 -2.61 14.23 -36.91
N TYR A 167 -3.89 13.93 -37.13
CA TYR A 167 -4.73 13.22 -36.15
C TYR A 167 -4.19 11.82 -35.84
N ILE A 168 -3.86 11.02 -36.85
CA ILE A 168 -3.29 9.68 -36.65
C ILE A 168 -1.95 9.73 -35.90
N ASP A 169 -1.10 10.72 -36.18
CA ASP A 169 0.15 10.90 -35.46
C ASP A 169 -0.09 11.27 -33.99
N ALA A 170 -1.10 12.11 -33.70
CA ALA A 170 -1.51 12.41 -32.34
C ALA A 170 -2.02 11.15 -31.59
N GLU A 171 -2.83 10.31 -32.24
CA GLU A 171 -3.29 9.04 -31.66
C GLU A 171 -2.13 8.08 -31.37
N ASN A 172 -1.17 7.97 -32.29
CA ASN A 172 0.00 7.13 -32.09
C ASN A 172 0.85 7.61 -30.90
N ASN A 173 0.98 8.93 -30.73
CA ASN A 173 1.69 9.51 -29.58
C ASN A 173 0.95 9.24 -28.26
N LEU A 174 -0.38 9.34 -28.24
CA LEU A 174 -1.19 9.00 -27.08
C LEU A 174 -1.08 7.51 -26.73
N ASP A 175 -1.14 6.61 -27.71
CA ASP A 175 -0.96 5.16 -27.51
C ASP A 175 0.40 4.83 -26.88
N GLN A 176 1.48 5.46 -27.35
CA GLN A 176 2.80 5.31 -26.77
C GLN A 176 2.88 5.84 -25.33
N ALA A 177 2.29 7.01 -25.08
CA ALA A 177 2.23 7.60 -23.74
C ALA A 177 1.45 6.71 -22.75
N MET A 178 0.30 6.18 -23.18
CA MET A 178 -0.50 5.23 -22.42
C MET A 178 0.28 3.95 -22.11
N LYS A 179 0.96 3.36 -23.10
CA LYS A 179 1.81 2.17 -22.87
C LYS A 179 2.90 2.44 -21.83
N LYS A 180 3.55 3.60 -21.89
CA LYS A 180 4.56 4.02 -20.90
C LYS A 180 3.97 4.13 -19.49
N VAL A 181 2.81 4.76 -19.35
CA VAL A 181 2.08 4.82 -18.07
C VAL A 181 1.73 3.42 -17.57
N GLY A 182 1.31 2.53 -18.48
CA GLY A 182 1.07 1.12 -18.16
C GLY A 182 2.33 0.38 -17.66
N GLU A 183 3.52 0.70 -18.17
CA GLU A 183 4.80 0.17 -17.69
C GLU A 183 5.16 0.70 -16.29
N GLU A 184 4.94 2.00 -16.05
CA GLU A 184 5.14 2.61 -14.73
C GLU A 184 4.27 1.94 -13.66
N TYR A 185 3.02 1.60 -13.99
CA TYR A 185 2.15 0.83 -13.09
C TYR A 185 2.66 -0.60 -12.81
N LYS A 186 3.32 -1.26 -13.76
CA LYS A 186 3.97 -2.57 -13.50
C LYS A 186 5.14 -2.46 -12.54
N ILE A 187 5.92 -1.38 -12.65
CA ILE A 187 7.03 -1.11 -11.74
C ILE A 187 6.49 -0.88 -10.32
N ALA A 188 5.45 -0.06 -10.19
CA ALA A 188 4.78 0.18 -8.91
C ALA A 188 4.18 -1.10 -8.30
N ASP A 189 3.53 -1.96 -9.11
CA ASP A 189 3.03 -3.27 -8.68
C ASP A 189 4.15 -4.17 -8.14
N THR A 190 5.28 -4.22 -8.85
CA THR A 190 6.44 -5.01 -8.45
C THR A 190 6.98 -4.55 -7.10
N GLU A 191 7.10 -3.24 -6.89
CA GLU A 191 7.58 -2.70 -5.61
C GLU A 191 6.61 -2.99 -4.46
N LEU A 192 5.30 -2.85 -4.69
CA LEU A 192 4.28 -3.22 -3.69
C LEU A 192 4.37 -4.70 -3.31
N ARG A 193 4.57 -5.59 -4.29
CA ARG A 193 4.78 -7.03 -4.02
C ARG A 193 6.05 -7.29 -3.22
N ASN A 194 7.13 -6.57 -3.49
CA ASN A 194 8.35 -6.65 -2.71
C ASN A 194 8.12 -6.25 -1.25
N GLN A 195 7.39 -5.15 -1.01
CA GLN A 195 7.05 -4.72 0.34
C GLN A 195 6.17 -5.76 1.06
N MET A 196 5.16 -6.32 0.39
CA MET A 196 4.35 -7.41 0.95
C MET A 196 5.22 -8.60 1.34
N HIS A 197 6.23 -8.96 0.52
CA HIS A 197 7.18 -10.02 0.85
C HIS A 197 8.06 -9.68 2.06
N GLN A 198 8.55 -8.45 2.18
CA GLN A 198 9.32 -8.01 3.35
C GLN A 198 8.49 -8.11 4.64
N ILE A 199 7.24 -7.64 4.61
CA ILE A 199 6.30 -7.75 5.73
C ILE A 199 6.10 -9.23 6.09
N ARG A 200 5.74 -10.10 5.13
CA ARG A 200 5.57 -11.54 5.36
C ARG A 200 6.83 -12.21 5.93
N ASN A 201 8.01 -11.90 5.39
CA ASN A 201 9.27 -12.45 5.89
C ASN A 201 9.61 -11.97 7.30
N SER A 202 9.27 -10.72 7.64
CA SER A 202 9.43 -10.24 9.00
C SER A 202 8.47 -10.94 9.97
N MET A 203 7.28 -11.32 9.51
CA MET A 203 6.27 -12.04 10.29
C MET A 203 6.60 -13.53 10.49
N ARG A 204 7.26 -14.17 9.51
CA ARG A 204 7.75 -15.56 9.61
C ARG A 204 8.68 -15.83 10.78
N LYS A 205 9.34 -14.80 11.34
CA LYS A 205 10.16 -14.95 12.55
C LYS A 205 9.34 -15.28 13.80
N TYR A 206 8.02 -15.26 13.68
CA TYR A 206 7.07 -15.40 14.77
C TYR A 206 6.00 -16.49 14.49
N GLU A 207 6.10 -17.20 13.36
CA GLU A 207 5.42 -18.49 13.10
C GLU A 207 6.23 -19.63 13.72
#